data_AF-A0AAE8KBZ5-F1
#
_entry.id   AF-A0AAE8KBZ5-F1
#
_cell.length_a   1.000
_cell.length_b   1.000
_cell.length_c   1.000
_cell.angle_alpha   90.00
_cell.angle_beta   90.00
_cell.angle_gamma   90.00
#
_symmetry.space_group_name_H-M   'P 1'
#
loop_
_entity.id
_entity.type
_entity.pdbx_description
1 polymer ?
#
loop_
_entity_poly.entity_id
_entity_poly.type
_entity_poly.pdbx_seq_one_letter_code
_entity_poly.pdbx_strand_id
1 'polypeptide(L)' 'MENYEYFEKGYERIWQNFRFSFRMYQANVVFQRRLCVEILEELKRLNQEYFYYYGVSTVRLYRYYSEMVEKNYEQIK' A
#
# COMPACT_ATOMS: atom_id res chain seq x y z
N MET A 1 -4.64 18.56 -15.63
CA MET A 1 -3.90 17.88 -14.55
C MET A 1 -4.67 16.65 -14.06
N GLU A 2 -5.36 15.93 -14.96
CA GLU A 2 -6.36 14.90 -14.60
C GLU A 2 -5.76 13.49 -14.41
N ASN A 3 -4.52 13.23 -14.87
CA ASN A 3 -3.93 11.90 -14.80
C ASN A 3 -3.38 11.54 -13.40
N TYR A 4 -3.00 12.51 -12.56
CA TYR A 4 -2.35 12.19 -11.29
C TYR A 4 -3.33 11.66 -10.23
N GLU A 5 -4.56 12.16 -10.24
CA GLU A 5 -5.65 11.71 -9.36
C GLU A 5 -6.00 10.23 -9.58
N TYR A 6 -5.96 9.77 -10.83
CA TYR A 6 -6.16 8.36 -11.16
C TYR A 6 -5.14 7.46 -10.47
N PHE A 7 -3.85 7.83 -10.55
CA PHE A 7 -2.78 7.04 -9.93
C PHE A 7 -2.90 7.05 -8.40
N GLU A 8 -3.16 8.22 -7.80
CA GLU A 8 -3.37 8.38 -6.35
C GLU A 8 -4.52 7.51 -5.84
N LYS A 9 -5.66 7.48 -6.53
CA LYS A 9 -6.81 6.63 -6.19
C LYS A 9 -6.47 5.14 -6.14
N GLY A 10 -5.55 4.67 -6.99
CA GLY A 10 -5.09 3.28 -6.94
C GLY A 10 -4.37 2.95 -5.64
N TYR A 11 -3.47 3.82 -5.19
CA TYR A 11 -2.79 3.67 -3.91
C TYR A 11 -3.76 3.82 -2.73
N GLU A 12 -4.65 4.80 -2.78
CA GLU A 12 -5.66 5.00 -1.74
C GLU A 12 -6.51 3.76 -1.55
N ARG A 13 -6.95 3.12 -2.64
CA ARG A 13 -7.75 1.89 -2.57
C ARG A 13 -7.01 0.75 -1.85
N ILE A 14 -5.73 0.53 -2.16
CA ILE A 14 -4.90 -0.47 -1.47
C ILE A 14 -4.84 -0.14 0.02
N TRP A 15 -4.62 1.13 0.37
CA TRP A 15 -4.56 1.58 1.75
C TRP A 15 -5.86 1.37 2.53
N GLN A 16 -7.01 1.69 1.93
CA GLN A 16 -8.32 1.47 2.56
C GLN A 16 -8.56 -0.01 2.84
N ASN A 17 -8.24 -0.88 1.87
CA ASN A 17 -8.34 -2.33 2.03
C ASN A 17 -7.42 -2.84 3.13
N PHE A 18 -6.18 -2.37 3.17
CA PHE A 18 -5.24 -2.69 4.24
C PHE A 18 -5.81 -2.32 5.61
N ARG A 19 -6.28 -1.08 5.80
CA ARG A 19 -6.82 -0.63 7.10
C ARG A 19 -8.00 -1.48 7.56
N PHE A 20 -8.90 -1.83 6.64
CA PHE A 20 -10.03 -2.70 6.95
C PHE A 20 -9.55 -4.08 7.41
N SER A 21 -8.74 -4.75 6.59
CA SER A 21 -8.23 -6.09 6.87
C SER A 21 -7.37 -6.14 8.12
N PHE A 22 -6.53 -5.13 8.35
CA PHE A 22 -5.65 -5.04 9.52
C PHE A 22 -6.44 -4.99 10.83
N ARG A 23 -7.58 -4.27 10.84
CA ARG A 23 -8.52 -4.26 11.98
C ARG A 23 -9.21 -5.60 12.17
N MET A 24 -9.61 -6.25 11.09
CA MET A 24 -10.24 -7.58 11.16
C MET A 24 -9.30 -8.62 11.80
N TYR A 25 -7.99 -8.49 11.57
CA TYR A 25 -6.98 -9.38 12.14
C TYR A 25 -6.44 -8.94 13.51
N GLN A 26 -7.04 -7.98 14.20
CA GLN A 26 -6.51 -7.45 15.49
C GLN A 26 -6.24 -8.52 16.57
N ALA A 27 -6.97 -9.64 16.55
CA ALA A 27 -6.79 -10.75 17.48
C ALA A 27 -5.70 -11.75 17.04
N ASN A 28 -5.11 -11.58 15.86
CA ASN A 28 -4.10 -12.47 15.30
C ASN A 28 -2.94 -11.70 14.66
N VAL A 29 -1.91 -11.49 15.48
CA VAL A 29 -0.71 -10.73 15.09
C VAL A 29 0.05 -11.37 13.91
N VAL A 30 0.00 -12.69 13.76
CA VAL A 30 0.67 -13.39 12.64
C VAL A 30 0.03 -13.01 11.32
N PHE A 31 -1.30 -12.97 11.25
CA PHE A 31 -2.01 -12.50 10.05
C PHE A 31 -1.80 -11.01 9.80
N GLN A 32 -1.77 -10.17 10.84
CA GLN A 32 -1.46 -8.75 10.65
C GLN A 32 -0.07 -8.51 10.07
N ARG A 33 0.95 -9.22 10.58
CA ARG A 33 2.33 -9.14 10.05
C ARG A 33 2.39 -9.60 8.60
N ARG A 34 1.74 -10.71 8.26
CA ARG A 34 1.67 -11.22 6.89
C ARG A 34 0.99 -10.22 5.96
N LEU A 35 -0.14 -9.65 6.38
CA LEU A 35 -0.86 -8.64 5.61
C LEU A 35 0.02 -7.42 5.30
N CYS A 36 0.81 -6.92 6.25
CA CYS A 36 1.75 -5.82 5.99
C CYS A 36 2.73 -6.15 4.85
N VAL A 37 3.31 -7.35 4.85
CA VAL A 37 4.25 -7.79 3.81
C VAL A 37 3.56 -7.86 2.44
N GLU A 38 2.38 -8.48 2.38
CA GLU A 38 1.59 -8.62 1.15
C GLU A 38 1.22 -7.25 0.55
N ILE A 39 0.85 -6.28 1.39
CA ILE A 39 0.51 -4.93 0.93
C ILE A 39 1.75 -4.15 0.45
N LEU A 40 2.90 -4.31 1.10
CA LEU A 40 4.14 -3.68 0.61
C LEU A 40 4.53 -4.19 -0.78
N GLU A 41 4.33 -5.48 -1.04
CA GLU A 41 4.52 -6.06 -2.37
C GLU A 41 3.51 -5.52 -3.38
N GLU A 42 2.24 -5.38 -3.00
CA GLU A 42 1.19 -4.82 -3.86
C GLU A 42 1.48 -3.36 -4.25
N LEU A 43 1.91 -2.53 -3.29
CA LEU A 43 2.31 -1.14 -3.53
C LEU A 43 3.52 -1.03 -4.48
N LYS A 44 4.51 -1.92 -4.31
CA LYS A 44 5.68 -1.99 -5.20
C LYS A 44 5.27 -2.39 -6.61
N ARG A 45 4.40 -3.40 -6.76
CA ARG A 45 3.87 -3.84 -8.04
C ARG A 45 3.11 -2.70 -8.73
N LEU A 46 2.25 -1.98 -8.01
CA LEU A 46 1.48 -0.87 -8.59
C LEU A 46 2.41 0.24 -9.12
N ASN A 47 3.47 0.59 -8.39
CA ASN A 47 4.47 1.54 -8.86
C ASN A 47 5.15 1.09 -10.16
N GLN A 48 5.48 -0.20 -10.27
CA GLN A 48 6.10 -0.77 -11.46
C GLN A 48 5.12 -0.79 -12.64
N GLU A 49 3.86 -1.15 -12.41
CA GLU A 49 2.81 -1.18 -13.43
C GLU A 49 2.53 0.22 -13.99
N TYR A 50 2.39 1.23 -13.12
CA TYR A 50 2.16 2.61 -13.55
C TYR A 50 3.33 3.16 -14.37
N PHE A 51 4.56 2.84 -13.98
CA PHE A 51 5.72 3.21 -14.77
C PHE A 51 5.75 2.47 -16.11
N TYR A 52 5.50 1.16 -16.12
CA TYR A 52 5.58 0.33 -17.32
C TYR A 52 4.50 0.67 -18.37
N TYR A 53 3.23 0.76 -17.95
CA TYR A 53 2.11 0.95 -18.88
C TYR A 53 1.84 2.41 -19.25
N TYR A 54 2.17 3.35 -18.35
CA TYR A 54 1.80 4.77 -18.52
C TYR A 54 3.01 5.71 -18.56
N GLY A 55 4.24 5.21 -18.29
CA GLY A 55 5.43 6.05 -18.19
C GLY A 55 5.41 7.01 -17.00
N VAL A 56 4.50 6.81 -16.04
CA VAL A 56 4.32 7.72 -14.91
C VAL A 56 5.06 7.19 -13.68
N SER A 57 5.99 7.98 -13.17
CA SER A 57 6.68 7.69 -11.93
C SER A 57 5.81 8.08 -10.73
N THR A 58 5.39 7.08 -9.96
CA THR A 58 4.59 7.26 -8.74
C THR A 58 5.37 6.96 -7.46
N VAL A 59 6.71 7.06 -7.53
CA VAL A 59 7.63 6.73 -6.42
C VAL A 59 7.30 7.46 -5.12
N ARG A 60 6.84 8.72 -5.21
CA ARG A 60 6.42 9.49 -4.03
C ARG A 60 5.19 8.89 -3.35
N LEU A 61 4.20 8.47 -4.12
CA LEU A 61 3.00 7.80 -3.61
C LEU A 61 3.38 6.44 -3.01
N TYR A 62 4.16 5.64 -3.74
CA TYR A 62 4.68 4.37 -3.24
C TYR A 62 5.34 4.51 -1.87
N ARG A 63 6.30 5.43 -1.72
CA ARG A 63 6.99 5.66 -0.43
C ARG A 63 6.03 6.07 0.66
N TYR A 64 5.15 7.05 0.39
CA TYR A 64 4.19 7.53 1.37
C TYR A 64 3.31 6.41 1.93
N TYR A 65 2.72 5.57 1.06
CA TYR A 65 1.86 4.49 1.50
C TYR A 65 2.65 3.32 2.13
N SER A 66 3.85 3.02 1.64
CA SER A 66 4.73 2.03 2.26
C SER A 66 5.12 2.41 3.68
N GLU A 67 5.53 3.66 3.92
CA GLU A 67 5.85 4.15 5.27
C GLU A 67 4.65 4.02 6.23
N MET A 68 3.43 4.22 5.74
CA MET A 68 2.23 4.05 6.54
C MET A 68 2.00 2.58 6.92
N VAL A 69 2.24 1.64 6.01
CA VAL A 69 2.15 0.19 6.30
C VAL A 69 3.26 -0.26 7.25
N GLU A 70 4.50 0.19 7.03
CA GLU A 70 5.65 -0.10 7.88
C GLU A 70 5.46 0.39 9.32
N LYS A 71 4.88 1.58 9.51
CA LYS A 71 4.51 2.09 10.84
C LYS A 71 3.54 1.16 11.56
N ASN A 72 2.58 0.56 10.85
CA ASN A 72 1.66 -0.42 11.45
C ASN A 72 2.39 -1.73 11.78
N TYR A 73 3.33 -2.17 10.93
CA TYR A 73 4.12 -3.37 11.16
C TYR A 73 4.99 -3.24 12.42
N GLU A 74 5.69 -2.12 12.60
CA GLU A 74 6.55 -1.90 13.78
C GLU A 74 5.74 -1.80 15.09
N GLN A 75 4.46 -1.41 15.04
CA GLN A 75 3.58 -1.40 16.22
C GLN A 75 3.18 -2.81 16.71
N ILE A 76 3.28 -3.80 15.83
CA ILE A 76 2.84 -5.19 16.10
C ILE A 76 4.01 -6.19 16.08
N LYS A 77 5.24 -5.69 15.96
CA LYS A 77 6.48 -6.47 15.99
C LYS A 77 6.82 -6.93 17.40
#